data_AF-A0A8H8CL80-F1
#
_entry.id   AF-A0A8H8CL80-F1
#
_cell.length_a   1.000
_cell.length_b   1.000
_cell.length_c   1.000
_cell.angle_alpha   90.00
_cell.angle_beta   90.00
_cell.angle_gamma   90.00
#
_symmetry.space_group_name_H-M   'P 1'
#
loop_
_entity.id
_entity.type
_entity.pdbx_description
1 polymer ?
#
loop_
_entity_poly.entity_id
_entity_poly.type
_entity_poly.pdbx_seq_one_letter_code
_entity_poly.pdbx_strand_id
1 'polypeptide(L)'
;MPDEKETLADSSTANTTTASVPASQDAPPAYESLNLAASNSNIGQDTWRRGSSLTQQPISLPTAPNNVTTPTPFRPPSSTQRGHTRTLSSSSTKSTTSLKTKKSWFNFKSSSSSTQSSSRTIGEVRSTVCGLVRNLVVGPQEQQFSADSLSPAAQGILQSCAEACTTHSMSLSTILQEKFVESHSPLYWAIVKRPVRPHNSRSTAQTTVSLLDREEVEESDGGTEPSDLLGALLSHAKPLEASTIAEMRLACLATSDQKTFQRLHLAIPEFSSIPGADQILLGARHPTDFITVEIGDGTEGAFTATMQIPQFHKRMMVSREIGLEFVARNRLWRFSFLITPDNVWYGPPPGTWCVSISLQEPSPPTWLDAHLVIDTTTIGHVSDEASTALRVKSKQMMEAPRNGLPATQTVVSLDENPAFTSLQYSGSSYIPDDEILRVKLRAKLRKPAQDID
;
A
#
# COMPACT_ATOMS: atom_id res chain seq x y z
N MET A 1 41.87 -44.42 -48.26
CA MET A 1 42.92 -44.15 -49.26
C MET A 1 42.52 -42.88 -50.00
N PRO A 2 43.31 -41.80 -49.99
CA PRO A 2 44.05 -41.13 -48.90
C PRO A 2 43.43 -39.72 -48.63
N ASP A 3 43.54 -39.10 -47.45
CA ASP A 3 44.65 -38.25 -46.98
C ASP A 3 45.23 -37.26 -48.00
N GLU A 4 45.13 -35.96 -47.71
CA GLU A 4 46.19 -34.92 -47.78
C GLU A 4 45.55 -33.54 -47.52
N LYS A 5 45.85 -32.81 -46.43
CA LYS A 5 47.12 -32.16 -46.06
C LYS A 5 47.32 -30.84 -46.83
N GLU A 6 46.96 -29.72 -46.19
CA GLU A 6 47.60 -28.45 -46.52
C GLU A 6 47.99 -27.70 -45.23
N THR A 7 49.26 -27.89 -44.89
CA THR A 7 50.07 -27.08 -44.00
C THR A 7 50.60 -25.88 -44.78
N LEU A 8 50.47 -24.67 -44.24
CA LEU A 8 51.43 -23.60 -44.52
C LEU A 8 51.66 -22.79 -43.24
N ALA A 9 52.88 -22.96 -42.74
CA ALA A 9 53.48 -22.33 -41.58
C ALA A 9 54.23 -21.04 -41.98
N ASP A 10 54.48 -20.23 -40.95
CA ASP A 10 55.60 -19.30 -40.73
C ASP A 10 55.80 -18.18 -41.77
N SER A 11 56.02 -16.91 -41.40
CA SER A 11 57.15 -16.52 -40.56
C SER A 11 57.06 -15.02 -40.19
N SER A 12 57.45 -14.69 -38.96
CA SER A 12 58.30 -13.54 -38.55
C SER A 12 57.92 -12.11 -39.01
N THR A 13 57.75 -11.14 -38.11
CA THR A 13 58.90 -10.48 -37.45
C THR A 13 58.48 -9.63 -36.26
N ALA A 14 59.31 -9.67 -35.23
CA ALA A 14 59.26 -8.85 -34.03
C ALA A 14 59.49 -7.35 -34.35
N ASN A 15 58.85 -6.48 -33.58
CA ASN A 15 59.45 -5.20 -33.21
C ASN A 15 59.01 -4.81 -31.79
N THR A 16 59.94 -5.08 -30.87
CA THR A 16 60.02 -4.55 -29.52
C THR A 16 60.15 -3.03 -29.58
N THR A 17 59.16 -2.30 -29.08
CA THR A 17 59.35 -0.89 -28.69
C THR A 17 58.96 -0.75 -27.23
N THR A 18 59.98 -0.78 -26.38
CA THR A 18 59.95 -0.38 -24.98
C THR A 18 59.63 1.10 -24.88
N ALA A 19 58.41 1.43 -24.47
CA ALA A 19 58.05 2.76 -24.00
C ALA A 19 57.96 2.72 -22.46
N SER A 20 58.92 3.41 -21.85
CA SER A 20 59.05 3.69 -20.43
C SER A 20 57.82 4.43 -19.88
N VAL A 21 57.12 3.81 -18.94
CA VAL A 21 56.05 4.42 -18.14
C VAL A 21 56.70 5.25 -17.03
N PRO A 22 56.44 6.56 -16.93
CA PRO A 22 56.81 7.33 -15.75
C PRO A 22 55.82 7.03 -14.62
N ALA A 23 56.38 6.60 -13.49
CA ALA A 23 55.69 6.56 -12.22
C ALA A 23 55.25 7.97 -11.83
N SER A 24 53.97 8.15 -11.55
CA SER A 24 53.45 9.29 -10.81
C SER A 24 52.31 8.76 -9.95
N GLN A 25 52.63 8.61 -8.67
CA GLN A 25 51.68 8.38 -7.60
C GLN A 25 50.74 9.58 -7.52
N ASP A 26 49.47 9.37 -7.83
CA ASP A 26 48.38 10.19 -7.31
C ASP A 26 47.34 9.20 -6.78
N ALA A 27 47.62 8.69 -5.58
CA ALA A 27 46.62 8.00 -4.80
C ALA A 27 45.58 9.04 -4.37
N PRO A 28 44.27 8.77 -4.50
CA PRO A 28 43.28 9.64 -3.90
C PRO A 28 43.57 9.76 -2.39
N PRO A 29 43.39 10.95 -1.79
CA PRO A 29 43.61 11.12 -0.36
C PRO A 29 42.77 10.06 0.39
N ALA A 30 43.43 9.35 1.30
CA ALA A 30 42.72 8.52 2.25
C ALA A 30 41.68 9.40 2.93
N TYR A 31 40.40 9.05 2.77
CA TYR A 31 39.35 9.69 3.54
C TYR A 31 39.64 9.38 5.01
N GLU A 32 40.18 10.37 5.71
CA GLU A 32 40.15 10.40 7.17
C GLU A 32 38.70 10.21 7.61
N SER A 33 38.50 9.18 8.42
CA SER A 33 37.25 8.87 9.09
C SER A 33 36.72 10.13 9.77
N LEU A 34 35.68 10.73 9.20
CA LEU A 34 34.91 11.77 9.87
C LEU A 34 34.26 11.15 11.11
N ASN A 35 34.95 11.31 12.23
CA ASN A 35 34.41 11.16 13.57
C ASN A 35 33.39 12.28 13.76
N LEU A 36 32.17 12.07 13.26
CA LEU A 36 31.03 12.90 13.59
C LEU A 36 30.72 12.66 15.06
N ALA A 37 31.20 13.58 15.89
CA ALA A 37 30.75 13.75 17.26
C ALA A 37 29.22 13.74 17.27
N ALA A 38 28.66 12.83 18.07
CA ALA A 38 27.24 12.66 18.28
C ALA A 38 26.64 13.96 18.84
N SER A 39 26.07 14.78 17.96
CA SER A 39 25.13 15.82 18.31
C SER A 39 23.76 15.17 18.54
N ASN A 40 23.41 15.04 19.81
CA ASN A 40 22.09 14.67 20.31
C ASN A 40 20.99 15.47 19.57
N SER A 41 20.34 14.82 18.61
CA SER A 41 19.00 15.21 18.13
C SER A 41 18.07 14.04 18.43
N ASN A 42 17.39 14.19 19.55
CA ASN A 42 16.50 13.22 20.16
C ASN A 42 15.09 13.44 19.58
N ILE A 43 14.83 12.95 18.36
CA ILE A 43 13.51 12.97 17.73
C ILE A 43 13.26 11.62 17.06
N GLY A 44 12.41 10.81 17.70
CA GLY A 44 11.56 9.78 17.08
C GLY A 44 12.26 8.60 16.41
N GLN A 45 12.95 7.74 17.17
CA GLN A 45 13.22 6.37 16.73
C GLN A 45 12.31 5.37 17.46
N ASP A 46 11.83 4.43 16.65
CA ASP A 46 10.76 3.49 16.92
C ASP A 46 10.97 2.57 18.12
N THR A 47 9.84 2.26 18.74
CA THR A 47 9.65 1.44 19.94
C THR A 47 9.98 -0.04 19.69
N TRP A 48 11.27 -0.38 19.61
CA TRP A 48 11.77 -1.75 19.78
C TRP A 48 12.67 -1.85 21.02
N ARG A 49 12.18 -1.38 22.17
CA ARG A 49 12.88 -1.59 23.44
C ARG A 49 11.92 -1.90 24.58
N ARG A 50 12.27 -3.00 25.26
CA ARG A 50 12.13 -3.27 26.70
C ARG A 50 11.06 -4.29 27.08
N GLY A 51 11.53 -5.51 27.32
CA GLY A 51 10.80 -6.58 27.99
C GLY A 51 11.74 -7.72 28.37
N SER A 52 12.75 -7.45 29.20
CA SER A 52 13.61 -8.51 29.77
C SER A 52 13.69 -8.38 31.29
N SER A 53 13.01 -9.34 31.93
CA SER A 53 13.39 -10.08 33.14
C SER A 53 14.16 -9.36 34.25
N LEU A 54 13.47 -9.12 35.36
CA LEU A 54 14.07 -9.14 36.69
C LEU A 54 13.37 -10.19 37.55
N THR A 55 14.19 -11.08 38.09
CA THR A 55 13.93 -12.15 39.05
C THR A 55 12.93 -11.77 40.14
N GLN A 56 11.81 -12.50 40.25
CA GLN A 56 10.89 -12.40 41.38
C GLN A 56 11.45 -13.15 42.60
N GLN A 57 11.82 -12.39 43.63
CA GLN A 57 11.76 -12.81 45.03
C GLN A 57 10.33 -12.59 45.54
N PRO A 58 9.78 -13.47 46.41
CA PRO A 58 8.43 -13.31 46.93
C PRO A 58 8.39 -12.22 48.01
N ILE A 59 7.79 -11.07 47.69
CA ILE A 59 7.43 -10.05 48.68
C ILE A 59 6.06 -10.38 49.24
N SER A 60 6.01 -10.80 50.50
CA SER A 60 4.79 -10.90 51.29
C SER A 60 4.28 -9.49 51.64
N LEU A 61 3.01 -9.19 51.33
CA LEU A 61 2.31 -7.99 51.76
C LEU A 61 1.03 -8.36 52.52
N PRO A 62 0.58 -7.52 53.48
CA PRO A 62 -0.33 -7.90 54.54
C PRO A 62 -1.80 -7.91 54.12
N THR A 63 -2.51 -8.86 54.70
CA THR A 63 -3.96 -9.05 54.70
C THR A 63 -4.70 -7.82 55.24
N ALA A 64 -5.67 -7.30 54.47
CA ALA A 64 -6.68 -6.36 54.93
C ALA A 64 -8.06 -6.75 54.36
N PRO A 65 -9.18 -6.38 55.03
CA PRO A 65 -10.33 -7.26 55.14
C PRO A 65 -11.42 -7.04 54.09
N ASN A 66 -12.14 -8.13 53.87
CA ASN A 66 -13.37 -8.28 53.10
C ASN A 66 -14.41 -7.19 53.41
N ASN A 67 -14.90 -6.53 52.36
CA ASN A 67 -16.28 -6.06 52.31
C ASN A 67 -16.86 -6.38 50.93
N VAL A 68 -17.66 -7.44 50.91
CA VAL A 68 -18.45 -7.89 49.77
C VAL A 68 -19.70 -7.01 49.73
N THR A 69 -19.89 -6.25 48.65
CA THR A 69 -21.20 -5.68 48.31
C THR A 69 -21.55 -6.10 46.89
N THR A 70 -22.56 -6.95 46.81
CA THR A 70 -23.17 -7.53 45.61
C THR A 70 -23.78 -6.43 44.72
N PRO A 71 -23.54 -6.43 43.40
CA PRO A 71 -24.26 -5.55 42.48
C PRO A 71 -25.63 -6.15 42.12
N THR A 72 -26.66 -5.31 42.22
CA THR A 72 -28.05 -5.59 41.83
C THR A 72 -28.23 -5.54 40.30
N PRO A 73 -29.20 -6.28 39.74
CA PRO A 73 -29.42 -6.33 38.30
C PRO A 73 -30.14 -5.08 37.77
N PHE A 74 -29.62 -4.55 36.67
CA PHE A 74 -30.16 -3.44 35.90
C PHE A 74 -31.58 -3.74 35.37
N ARG A 75 -32.52 -2.84 35.66
CA ARG A 75 -33.90 -2.85 35.14
C ARG A 75 -34.03 -1.75 34.09
N PRO A 76 -34.58 -2.02 32.88
CA PRO A 76 -34.76 -0.97 31.87
C PRO A 76 -35.95 -0.06 32.23
N PRO A 77 -35.89 1.24 31.92
CA PRO A 77 -37.00 2.15 32.16
C PRO A 77 -38.11 1.94 31.13
N SER A 78 -39.32 1.77 31.65
CA SER A 78 -40.60 1.77 30.95
C SER A 78 -40.87 3.13 30.30
N SER A 79 -41.03 3.14 28.97
CA SER A 79 -41.49 4.30 28.21
C SER A 79 -42.97 4.56 28.45
N THR A 80 -43.31 5.64 29.15
CA THR A 80 -44.65 6.21 29.19
C THR A 80 -44.97 6.90 27.88
N GLN A 81 -45.94 6.36 27.14
CA GLN A 81 -46.58 7.05 26.03
C GLN A 81 -47.35 8.27 26.57
N ARG A 82 -47.00 9.47 26.10
CA ARG A 82 -47.90 10.63 26.11
C ARG A 82 -48.18 11.02 24.67
N GLY A 83 -49.43 10.79 24.27
CA GLY A 83 -49.97 11.23 23.00
C GLY A 83 -50.09 12.75 22.95
N HIS A 84 -49.60 13.33 21.87
CA HIS A 84 -50.03 14.63 21.39
C HIS A 84 -50.57 14.45 19.97
N THR A 85 -51.89 14.46 19.88
CA THR A 85 -52.65 14.71 18.65
C THR A 85 -52.41 16.16 18.25
N ARG A 86 -51.70 16.38 17.14
CA ARG A 86 -51.76 17.66 16.42
C ARG A 86 -52.37 17.43 15.05
N THR A 87 -53.50 18.09 14.90
CA THR A 87 -54.39 18.17 13.76
C THR A 87 -53.69 18.69 12.51
N LEU A 88 -53.91 17.98 11.40
CA LEU A 88 -53.57 18.41 10.05
C LEU A 88 -54.56 19.49 9.61
N SER A 89 -54.06 20.71 9.39
CA SER A 89 -54.78 21.75 8.67
C SER A 89 -54.23 21.82 7.25
N SER A 90 -55.13 21.54 6.32
CA SER A 90 -55.04 21.79 4.88
C SER A 90 -54.83 23.27 4.55
N SER A 91 -53.89 23.57 3.66
CA SER A 91 -53.99 24.75 2.81
C SER A 91 -53.47 24.44 1.41
N SER A 92 -54.44 24.20 0.52
CA SER A 92 -54.27 24.26 -0.91
C SER A 92 -54.04 25.71 -1.34
N THR A 93 -52.92 25.98 -2.01
CA THR A 93 -52.87 27.12 -2.94
C THR A 93 -52.25 26.65 -4.25
N LYS A 94 -53.11 26.61 -5.27
CA LYS A 94 -52.72 26.59 -6.68
C LYS A 94 -52.13 27.96 -7.01
N SER A 95 -50.95 28.00 -7.60
CA SER A 95 -50.58 29.10 -8.48
C SER A 95 -49.79 28.57 -9.67
N THR A 96 -50.36 28.88 -10.82
CA THR A 96 -49.88 28.66 -12.17
C THR A 96 -48.77 29.66 -12.52
N THR A 97 -47.95 29.26 -13.50
CA THR A 97 -47.27 30.03 -14.55
C THR A 97 -45.75 29.97 -14.54
N SER A 98 -45.24 29.43 -15.66
CA SER A 98 -44.14 29.96 -16.48
C SER A 98 -42.97 30.64 -15.75
N LEU A 99 -41.76 30.14 -15.96
CA LEU A 99 -40.73 30.85 -16.72
C LEU A 99 -39.41 30.05 -16.79
N LYS A 100 -38.85 30.04 -18.00
CA LYS A 100 -37.45 29.67 -18.29
C LYS A 100 -36.54 30.72 -17.65
N THR A 101 -35.73 30.33 -16.68
CA THR A 101 -34.56 31.12 -16.25
C THR A 101 -33.50 30.18 -15.70
N LYS A 102 -32.30 30.26 -16.30
CA LYS A 102 -31.07 29.60 -15.84
C LYS A 102 -30.82 30.07 -14.39
N LYS A 103 -31.10 29.20 -13.43
CA LYS A 103 -30.83 29.44 -12.00
C LYS A 103 -29.32 29.44 -11.79
N SER A 104 -28.74 30.64 -11.75
CA SER A 104 -27.44 30.87 -11.10
C SER A 104 -27.62 30.62 -9.61
N TRP A 105 -27.14 29.48 -9.11
CA TRP A 105 -27.27 29.06 -7.71
C TRP A 105 -26.33 29.78 -6.74
N PHE A 106 -25.46 30.68 -7.22
CA PHE A 106 -24.51 31.41 -6.39
C PHE A 106 -24.60 32.91 -6.67
N ASN A 107 -25.47 33.61 -5.93
CA ASN A 107 -25.56 35.07 -5.98
C ASN A 107 -25.48 35.63 -4.57
N PHE A 108 -24.29 35.51 -3.97
CA PHE A 108 -23.96 36.10 -2.68
C PHE A 108 -23.50 37.54 -2.89
N LYS A 109 -24.43 38.50 -2.84
CA LYS A 109 -24.10 39.92 -2.84
C LYS A 109 -23.57 40.34 -1.48
N SER A 110 -22.33 40.81 -1.49
CA SER A 110 -21.55 41.36 -0.39
C SER A 110 -22.13 42.69 0.10
N SER A 111 -22.96 42.65 1.15
CA SER A 111 -23.36 43.85 1.90
C SER A 111 -22.61 43.90 3.24
N SER A 112 -21.73 44.89 3.34
CA SER A 112 -20.80 45.16 4.44
C SER A 112 -21.49 45.86 5.61
N SER A 113 -22.01 45.13 6.59
CA SER A 113 -22.10 45.59 7.98
C SER A 113 -22.58 44.48 8.92
N SER A 114 -21.73 44.13 9.89
CA SER A 114 -21.99 43.45 11.19
C SER A 114 -21.11 42.21 11.42
N THR A 115 -20.17 42.40 12.34
CA THR A 115 -19.13 41.47 12.81
C THR A 115 -19.65 40.22 13.54
N GLN A 116 -20.97 40.04 13.65
CA GLN A 116 -21.60 38.89 14.30
C GLN A 116 -22.31 37.94 13.32
N SER A 117 -22.38 38.28 12.03
CA SER A 117 -23.03 37.46 10.98
C SER A 117 -22.11 36.46 10.26
N SER A 118 -20.79 36.58 10.45
CA SER A 118 -19.80 35.77 9.71
C SER A 118 -19.82 34.29 10.09
N SER A 119 -20.03 33.95 11.38
CA SER A 119 -20.01 32.56 11.85
C SER A 119 -21.16 31.72 11.30
N ARG A 120 -22.35 32.30 11.16
CA ARG A 120 -23.52 31.63 10.56
C ARG A 120 -23.28 31.31 9.09
N THR A 121 -22.71 32.27 8.37
CA THR A 121 -22.37 32.12 6.94
C THR A 121 -21.38 30.97 6.73
N ILE A 122 -20.32 30.88 7.55
CA ILE A 122 -19.33 29.79 7.47
C ILE A 122 -19.98 28.41 7.67
N GLY A 123 -20.87 28.29 8.67
CA GLY A 123 -21.59 27.04 8.93
C GLY A 123 -22.50 26.59 7.77
N GLU A 124 -23.20 27.54 7.14
CA GLU A 124 -24.04 27.28 5.97
C GLU A 124 -23.23 26.83 4.75
N VAL A 125 -22.10 27.51 4.48
CA VAL A 125 -21.20 27.15 3.38
C VAL A 125 -20.62 25.77 3.61
N ARG A 126 -20.14 25.47 4.83
CA ARG A 126 -19.62 24.14 5.19
C ARG A 126 -20.67 23.05 4.98
N SER A 127 -21.90 23.26 5.47
CA SER A 127 -23.01 22.33 5.28
C SER A 127 -23.31 22.09 3.80
N THR A 128 -23.27 23.15 2.99
CA THR A 128 -23.47 23.09 1.54
C THR A 128 -22.36 22.27 0.86
N VAL A 129 -21.09 22.52 1.20
CA VAL A 129 -19.94 21.78 0.67
C VAL A 129 -20.03 20.30 1.07
N CYS A 130 -20.30 19.98 2.34
CA CYS A 130 -20.51 18.61 2.80
C CYS A 130 -21.65 17.92 2.01
N GLY A 131 -22.76 18.62 1.79
CA GLY A 131 -23.89 18.09 1.01
C GLY A 131 -23.53 17.78 -0.44
N LEU A 132 -22.79 18.68 -1.10
CA LEU A 132 -22.32 18.49 -2.48
C LEU A 132 -21.33 17.31 -2.58
N VAL A 133 -20.33 17.26 -1.70
CA VAL A 133 -19.35 16.16 -1.66
C VAL A 133 -20.04 14.83 -1.36
N ARG A 134 -21.00 14.80 -0.41
CA ARG A 134 -21.80 13.60 -0.14
C ARG A 134 -22.54 13.11 -1.38
N ASN A 135 -23.17 14.03 -2.11
CA ASN A 135 -23.90 13.68 -3.33
C ASN A 135 -22.97 13.18 -4.44
N LEU A 136 -21.73 13.68 -4.52
CA LEU A 136 -20.73 13.18 -5.48
C LEU A 136 -20.34 11.72 -5.19
N VAL A 137 -20.20 11.37 -3.91
CA VAL A 137 -19.66 10.06 -3.51
C VAL A 137 -20.76 9.00 -3.28
N VAL A 138 -21.92 9.40 -2.76
CA VAL A 138 -23.04 8.50 -2.43
C VAL A 138 -24.14 8.52 -3.48
N GLY A 139 -24.18 9.55 -4.34
CA GLY A 139 -25.23 9.72 -5.35
C GLY A 139 -25.40 8.48 -6.25
N PRO A 140 -26.59 8.30 -6.85
CA PRO A 140 -26.91 7.14 -7.67
C PRO A 140 -25.95 7.01 -8.85
N GLN A 141 -24.91 6.21 -8.65
CA GLN A 141 -23.83 5.95 -9.60
C GLN A 141 -24.29 4.99 -10.72
N GLU A 142 -25.46 4.36 -10.55
CA GLU A 142 -25.98 3.28 -11.38
C GLU A 142 -26.34 3.66 -12.83
N GLN A 143 -26.36 4.93 -13.22
CA GLN A 143 -26.85 5.31 -14.56
C GLN A 143 -25.93 6.11 -15.47
N GLN A 144 -24.80 6.69 -15.02
CA GLN A 144 -24.16 7.74 -15.84
C GLN A 144 -22.63 7.76 -15.92
N PHE A 145 -21.93 6.87 -15.21
CA PHE A 145 -20.47 6.85 -15.28
C PHE A 145 -20.01 5.57 -15.97
N SER A 146 -19.68 5.68 -17.25
CA SER A 146 -18.62 4.85 -17.82
C SER A 146 -17.45 4.97 -16.84
N ALA A 147 -17.04 3.86 -16.23
CA ALA A 147 -16.26 3.79 -14.99
C ALA A 147 -14.88 4.49 -15.02
N ASP A 148 -14.52 5.07 -16.16
CA ASP A 148 -13.16 5.43 -16.49
C ASP A 148 -12.91 6.93 -16.54
N SER A 149 -13.91 7.82 -16.63
CA SER A 149 -13.66 9.26 -16.64
C SER A 149 -14.48 9.99 -15.59
N LEU A 150 -13.82 10.77 -14.73
CA LEU A 150 -14.47 11.79 -13.92
C LEU A 150 -15.31 12.69 -14.82
N SER A 151 -16.62 12.74 -14.60
CA SER A 151 -17.47 13.66 -15.35
C SER A 151 -16.95 15.08 -15.13
N PRO A 152 -16.80 15.90 -16.19
CA PRO A 152 -16.42 17.30 -16.06
C PRO A 152 -17.30 18.08 -15.07
N ALA A 153 -18.55 17.64 -14.88
CA ALA A 153 -19.46 18.20 -13.88
C ALA A 153 -18.99 17.95 -12.44
N ALA A 154 -18.51 16.75 -12.13
CA ALA A 154 -18.00 16.41 -10.80
C ALA A 154 -16.72 17.20 -10.49
N GLN A 155 -15.82 17.34 -11.47
CA GLN A 155 -14.64 18.19 -11.33
C GLN A 155 -15.02 19.66 -11.11
N GLY A 156 -15.98 20.19 -11.87
CA GLY A 156 -16.49 21.55 -11.68
C GLY A 156 -17.12 21.78 -10.31
N ILE A 157 -17.83 20.79 -9.75
CA ILE A 157 -18.38 20.86 -8.39
C ILE A 157 -17.26 20.91 -7.36
N LEU A 158 -16.24 20.04 -7.46
CA LEU A 158 -15.10 20.06 -6.52
C LEU A 158 -14.33 21.38 -6.58
N GLN A 159 -14.11 21.92 -7.78
CA GLN A 159 -13.48 23.22 -7.97
C GLN A 159 -14.31 24.35 -7.33
N SER A 160 -15.62 24.34 -7.53
CA SER A 160 -16.52 25.31 -6.89
C SER A 160 -16.53 25.18 -5.36
N CYS A 161 -16.47 23.96 -4.82
CA CYS A 161 -16.31 23.75 -3.38
C CYS A 161 -14.97 24.30 -2.88
N ALA A 162 -13.87 24.10 -3.62
CA ALA A 162 -12.56 24.63 -3.26
C ALA A 162 -12.56 26.16 -3.19
N GLU A 163 -13.11 26.83 -4.22
CA GLU A 163 -13.22 28.29 -4.28
C GLU A 163 -14.11 28.85 -3.17
N ALA A 164 -15.23 28.19 -2.87
CA ALA A 164 -16.10 28.57 -1.76
C ALA A 164 -15.38 28.43 -0.41
N CYS A 165 -14.66 27.34 -0.19
CA CYS A 165 -13.84 27.15 1.01
C CYS A 165 -12.79 28.25 1.16
N THR A 166 -12.05 28.57 0.11
CA THR A 166 -11.04 29.64 0.11
C THR A 166 -11.66 31.02 0.41
N THR A 167 -12.81 31.33 -0.18
CA THR A 167 -13.53 32.60 0.04
C THR A 167 -13.95 32.79 1.50
N HIS A 168 -14.25 31.68 2.20
CA HIS A 168 -14.72 31.67 3.58
C HIS A 168 -13.66 31.23 4.60
N SER A 169 -12.37 31.25 4.23
CA SER A 169 -11.24 30.88 5.08
C SER A 169 -11.36 29.47 5.70
N MET A 170 -11.90 28.52 4.94
CA MET A 170 -11.99 27.11 5.29
C MET A 170 -11.05 26.28 4.42
N SER A 171 -10.55 25.18 4.97
CA SER A 171 -9.75 24.21 4.21
C SER A 171 -10.67 23.12 3.66
N LEU A 172 -10.74 22.98 2.32
CA LEU A 172 -11.43 21.85 1.69
C LEU A 172 -10.78 20.53 2.09
N SER A 173 -9.45 20.51 2.28
CA SER A 173 -8.72 19.33 2.75
C SER A 173 -9.27 18.82 4.08
N THR A 174 -9.47 19.71 5.06
CA THR A 174 -10.05 19.33 6.36
C THR A 174 -11.45 18.75 6.19
N ILE A 175 -12.30 19.34 5.35
CA ILE A 175 -13.66 18.82 5.10
C ILE A 175 -13.61 17.42 4.46
N LEU A 176 -12.74 17.19 3.48
CA LEU A 176 -12.64 15.89 2.79
C LEU A 176 -12.13 14.75 3.68
N GLN A 177 -11.49 15.08 4.81
CA GLN A 177 -10.98 14.13 5.79
C GLN A 177 -11.93 13.92 6.97
N GLU A 178 -12.97 14.75 7.10
CA GLU A 178 -13.98 14.63 8.14
C GLU A 178 -14.97 13.48 7.90
N LYS A 179 -15.39 12.84 9.00
CA LYS A 179 -16.27 11.67 9.01
C LYS A 179 -17.76 12.02 8.94
N PHE A 180 -18.19 12.75 7.92
CA PHE A 180 -19.58 13.23 7.82
C PHE A 180 -20.52 12.36 6.97
N VAL A 181 -19.99 11.34 6.29
CA VAL A 181 -20.79 10.41 5.48
C VAL A 181 -20.85 9.07 6.21
N GLU A 182 -21.96 8.82 6.92
CA GLU A 182 -22.17 7.54 7.63
C GLU A 182 -21.00 7.15 8.55
N SER A 183 -20.46 8.14 9.29
CA SER A 183 -19.31 7.98 10.19
C SER A 183 -17.97 7.68 9.52
N HIS A 184 -17.87 7.88 8.21
CA HIS A 184 -16.64 7.75 7.43
C HIS A 184 -16.37 8.99 6.58
N SER A 185 -15.12 9.16 6.15
CA SER A 185 -14.72 10.20 5.21
C SER A 185 -15.28 9.97 3.80
N PRO A 186 -15.48 11.03 3.00
CA PRO A 186 -15.76 10.91 1.57
C PRO A 186 -14.72 10.07 0.81
N LEU A 187 -13.45 10.10 1.22
CA LEU A 187 -12.38 9.31 0.63
C LEU A 187 -12.60 7.79 0.83
N TYR A 188 -13.04 7.38 2.01
CA TYR A 188 -13.44 5.99 2.28
C TYR A 188 -14.54 5.54 1.31
N TRP A 189 -15.60 6.33 1.19
CA TRP A 189 -16.73 5.97 0.33
C TRP A 189 -16.39 6.01 -1.15
N ALA A 190 -15.48 6.89 -1.58
CA ALA A 190 -15.00 6.93 -2.97
C ALA A 190 -14.26 5.63 -3.36
N ILE A 191 -13.61 4.95 -2.40
CA ILE A 191 -13.01 3.64 -2.59
C ILE A 191 -14.10 2.56 -2.54
N VAL A 192 -14.97 2.56 -1.53
CA VAL A 192 -16.00 1.51 -1.33
C VAL A 192 -17.02 1.45 -2.46
N LYS A 193 -17.42 2.62 -2.99
CA LYS A 193 -18.38 2.72 -4.10
C LYS A 193 -17.70 2.64 -5.47
N ARG A 194 -16.37 2.48 -5.52
CA ARG A 194 -15.69 2.33 -6.80
C ARG A 194 -16.25 1.10 -7.54
N PRO A 195 -16.70 1.23 -8.80
CA PRO A 195 -17.09 0.07 -9.58
C PRO A 195 -15.89 -0.87 -9.71
N VAL A 196 -16.05 -2.11 -9.24
CA VAL A 196 -15.04 -3.15 -9.47
C VAL A 196 -15.04 -3.42 -10.97
N ARG A 197 -13.97 -3.03 -11.67
CA ARG A 197 -13.80 -3.40 -13.06
C ARG A 197 -13.79 -4.93 -13.09
N PRO A 198 -14.77 -5.60 -13.73
CA PRO A 198 -14.66 -7.03 -13.91
C PRO A 198 -13.34 -7.24 -14.63
N HIS A 199 -12.46 -8.00 -14.00
CA HIS A 199 -11.24 -8.50 -14.60
C HIS A 199 -11.67 -9.47 -15.71
N ASN A 200 -12.26 -8.93 -16.78
CA ASN A 200 -12.55 -9.71 -17.98
C ASN A 200 -11.20 -10.22 -18.44
N SER A 201 -11.12 -11.52 -18.29
CA SER A 201 -9.93 -12.33 -18.36
C SER A 201 -9.39 -12.25 -19.78
N ARG A 202 -8.06 -12.13 -19.90
CA ARG A 202 -7.29 -12.28 -21.14
C ARG A 202 -7.51 -11.20 -22.20
N SER A 203 -6.81 -10.08 -22.06
CA SER A 203 -6.10 -9.49 -23.21
C SER A 203 -4.61 -9.83 -23.17
N THR A 204 -4.31 -11.10 -22.84
CA THR A 204 -3.03 -11.75 -23.15
C THR A 204 -3.01 -12.31 -24.59
N ALA A 205 -3.82 -11.76 -25.50
CA ALA A 205 -3.30 -11.51 -26.84
C ALA A 205 -2.42 -10.27 -26.67
N GLN A 206 -1.18 -10.40 -26.19
CA GLN A 206 -0.08 -10.68 -27.09
C GLN A 206 -0.27 -9.79 -28.32
N THR A 207 0.00 -8.50 -28.15
CA THR A 207 0.47 -7.65 -29.23
C THR A 207 1.72 -8.33 -29.77
N THR A 208 1.51 -9.34 -30.61
CA THR A 208 2.49 -9.80 -31.56
C THR A 208 2.60 -8.64 -32.52
N VAL A 209 3.49 -7.73 -32.18
CA VAL A 209 4.00 -6.72 -33.10
C VAL A 209 4.45 -7.52 -34.31
N SER A 210 3.65 -7.49 -35.38
CA SER A 210 4.08 -8.03 -36.67
C SER A 210 5.29 -7.20 -37.06
N LEU A 211 6.46 -7.81 -36.92
CA LEU A 211 7.77 -7.18 -36.88
C LEU A 211 8.30 -6.84 -38.28
N LEU A 212 7.43 -6.42 -39.20
CA LEU A 212 7.82 -6.01 -40.54
C LEU A 212 6.97 -4.80 -40.96
N ASP A 213 7.64 -3.67 -41.17
CA ASP A 213 7.15 -2.39 -41.70
C ASP A 213 6.32 -1.47 -40.81
N ARG A 214 6.97 -0.74 -39.88
CA ARG A 214 6.70 0.72 -39.69
C ARG A 214 7.75 1.41 -38.80
N GLU A 215 8.64 2.20 -39.42
CA GLU A 215 9.40 3.24 -38.71
C GLU A 215 8.48 4.44 -38.44
N GLU A 216 7.55 4.32 -37.50
CA GLU A 216 6.90 5.48 -36.89
C GLU A 216 7.29 5.55 -35.43
N VAL A 217 7.90 6.68 -35.08
CA VAL A 217 8.27 7.09 -33.74
C VAL A 217 7.00 7.18 -32.91
N GLU A 218 6.59 6.08 -32.27
CA GLU A 218 5.61 6.12 -31.20
C GLU A 218 6.26 6.85 -30.02
N GLU A 219 6.05 8.16 -29.97
CA GLU A 219 6.09 8.88 -28.70
C GLU A 219 5.14 8.11 -27.78
N SER A 220 5.74 7.38 -26.84
CA SER A 220 5.06 6.67 -25.75
C SER A 220 4.14 7.66 -25.07
N ASP A 221 2.89 7.74 -25.55
CA ASP A 221 1.81 8.54 -25.00
C ASP A 221 1.72 8.10 -23.54
N GLY A 222 2.26 8.95 -22.67
CA GLY A 222 2.42 8.66 -21.26
C GLY A 222 1.03 8.50 -20.70
N GLY A 223 0.57 7.24 -20.67
CA GLY A 223 -0.79 6.83 -20.40
C GLY A 223 -1.32 7.56 -19.19
N THR A 224 -1.99 8.67 -19.45
CA THR A 224 -2.53 9.54 -18.41
C THR A 224 -3.73 8.77 -17.90
N GLU A 225 -3.48 7.93 -16.89
CA GLU A 225 -4.51 7.20 -16.17
C GLU A 225 -5.67 8.16 -15.93
N PRO A 226 -6.85 7.86 -16.47
CA PRO A 226 -7.89 8.85 -16.57
C PRO A 226 -8.25 9.33 -15.18
N SER A 227 -8.38 10.65 -15.03
CA SER A 227 -8.68 11.28 -13.74
C SER A 227 -9.97 10.68 -13.21
N ASP A 228 -9.90 9.90 -12.14
CA ASP A 228 -11.06 9.36 -11.46
C ASP A 228 -11.45 10.27 -10.28
N LEU A 229 -12.64 10.03 -9.73
CA LEU A 229 -13.15 10.80 -8.59
C LEU A 229 -12.23 10.72 -7.37
N LEU A 230 -11.67 9.53 -7.10
CA LEU A 230 -10.76 9.33 -5.97
C LEU A 230 -9.49 10.21 -6.13
N GLY A 231 -8.90 10.24 -7.32
CA GLY A 231 -7.74 11.06 -7.64
C GLY A 231 -8.02 12.55 -7.48
N ALA A 232 -9.18 13.02 -7.95
CA ALA A 232 -9.59 14.42 -7.80
C ALA A 232 -9.87 14.80 -6.33
N LEU A 233 -10.49 13.91 -5.55
CA LEU A 233 -10.65 14.14 -4.12
C LEU A 233 -9.28 14.18 -3.41
N LEU A 234 -8.37 13.28 -3.77
CA LEU A 234 -7.02 13.23 -3.19
C LEU A 234 -6.18 14.47 -3.51
N SER A 235 -6.31 15.06 -4.69
CA SER A 235 -5.58 16.30 -5.02
C SER A 235 -6.01 17.48 -4.13
N HIS A 236 -7.26 17.49 -3.65
CA HIS A 236 -7.76 18.51 -2.73
C HIS A 236 -7.60 18.15 -1.25
N ALA A 237 -7.30 16.89 -0.92
CA ALA A 237 -7.21 16.39 0.45
C ALA A 237 -5.79 16.47 1.05
N LYS A 238 -4.76 16.85 0.28
CA LYS A 238 -3.38 16.94 0.81
C LYS A 238 -3.21 18.13 1.76
N PRO A 239 -2.40 18.01 2.83
CA PRO A 239 -1.76 16.77 3.34
C PRO A 239 -2.77 15.85 4.04
N LEU A 240 -2.56 14.54 3.97
CA LEU A 240 -3.44 13.54 4.58
C LEU A 240 -3.06 13.25 6.03
N GLU A 241 -4.06 13.20 6.90
CA GLU A 241 -3.92 12.78 8.28
C GLU A 241 -3.77 11.25 8.38
N ALA A 242 -3.00 10.79 9.37
CA ALA A 242 -2.82 9.36 9.64
C ALA A 242 -4.16 8.63 9.90
N SER A 243 -5.12 9.32 10.52
CA SER A 243 -6.50 8.82 10.73
C SER A 243 -7.21 8.54 9.40
N THR A 244 -7.09 9.44 8.44
CA THR A 244 -7.65 9.32 7.08
C THR A 244 -6.97 8.19 6.31
N ILE A 245 -5.64 8.07 6.41
CA ILE A 245 -4.90 6.96 5.79
C ILE A 245 -5.38 5.61 6.34
N ALA A 246 -5.58 5.50 7.66
CA ALA A 246 -6.15 4.30 8.28
C ALA A 246 -7.57 4.00 7.78
N GLU A 247 -8.43 5.00 7.58
CA GLU A 247 -9.75 4.81 6.98
C GLU A 247 -9.67 4.34 5.52
N MET A 248 -8.79 4.92 4.71
CA MET A 248 -8.62 4.49 3.33
C MET A 248 -8.07 3.06 3.23
N ARG A 249 -7.16 2.65 4.13
CA ARG A 249 -6.73 1.25 4.27
C ARG A 249 -7.91 0.35 4.63
N LEU A 250 -8.78 0.78 5.56
CA LEU A 250 -10.01 0.07 5.91
C LEU A 250 -10.96 -0.06 4.70
N ALA A 251 -11.09 0.97 3.87
CA ALA A 251 -11.90 0.92 2.64
C ALA A 251 -11.36 -0.10 1.61
N CYS A 252 -10.03 -0.12 1.42
CA CYS A 252 -9.38 -1.11 0.57
C CYS A 252 -9.57 -2.53 1.11
N LEU A 253 -9.53 -2.70 2.43
CA LEU A 253 -9.80 -3.97 3.08
C LEU A 253 -11.25 -4.42 2.88
N ALA A 254 -12.22 -3.51 2.97
CA ALA A 254 -13.64 -3.81 2.80
C ALA A 254 -13.99 -4.23 1.37
N THR A 255 -13.30 -3.68 0.37
CA THR A 255 -13.50 -4.02 -1.06
C THR A 255 -12.58 -5.13 -1.56
N SER A 256 -11.52 -5.44 -0.82
CA SER A 256 -10.42 -6.31 -1.24
C SER A 256 -9.81 -5.91 -2.60
N ASP A 257 -9.81 -4.62 -2.94
CA ASP A 257 -9.32 -4.09 -4.21
C ASP A 257 -7.81 -3.75 -4.15
N GLN A 258 -6.99 -4.72 -4.57
CA GLN A 258 -5.54 -4.56 -4.62
C GLN A 258 -5.08 -3.45 -5.57
N LYS A 259 -5.76 -3.23 -6.69
CA LYS A 259 -5.34 -2.23 -7.68
C LYS A 259 -5.50 -0.82 -7.13
N THR A 260 -6.65 -0.56 -6.50
CA THR A 260 -6.86 0.71 -5.81
C THR A 260 -5.85 0.90 -4.69
N PHE A 261 -5.59 -0.14 -3.88
CA PHE A 261 -4.58 -0.09 -2.82
C PHE A 261 -3.19 0.29 -3.35
N GLN A 262 -2.72 -0.35 -4.43
CA GLN A 262 -1.44 0.00 -5.03
C GLN A 262 -1.39 1.41 -5.57
N ARG A 263 -2.44 1.84 -6.26
CA ARG A 263 -2.50 3.20 -6.78
C ARG A 263 -2.40 4.23 -5.65
N LEU A 264 -3.04 3.96 -4.51
CA LEU A 264 -2.92 4.81 -3.32
C LEU A 264 -1.48 4.81 -2.77
N HIS A 265 -0.86 3.64 -2.69
CA HIS A 265 0.52 3.47 -2.25
C HIS A 265 1.53 4.23 -3.14
N LEU A 266 1.24 4.39 -4.42
CA LEU A 266 2.06 5.18 -5.36
C LEU A 266 1.75 6.68 -5.32
N ALA A 267 0.48 7.04 -5.17
CA ALA A 267 0.05 8.45 -5.21
C ALA A 267 0.35 9.22 -3.92
N ILE A 268 0.53 8.50 -2.81
CA ILE A 268 0.63 9.06 -1.46
C ILE A 268 1.86 8.44 -0.78
N PRO A 269 2.97 9.17 -0.66
CA PRO A 269 4.18 8.69 0.01
C PRO A 269 3.92 8.18 1.43
N GLU A 270 3.01 8.82 2.15
CA GLU A 270 2.62 8.49 3.53
C GLU A 270 1.87 7.15 3.64
N PHE A 271 1.36 6.59 2.53
CA PHE A 271 0.82 5.22 2.53
C PHE A 271 1.92 4.17 2.60
N SER A 272 3.10 4.51 2.06
CA SER A 272 4.24 3.63 1.95
C SER A 272 5.19 3.87 3.11
N SER A 273 5.46 2.84 3.91
CA SER A 273 6.55 2.90 4.90
C SER A 273 7.90 2.63 4.23
N ILE A 274 8.17 3.22 3.06
CA ILE A 274 9.47 3.11 2.42
C ILE A 274 10.46 3.90 3.29
N PRO A 275 11.52 3.26 3.81
CA PRO A 275 12.55 3.97 4.54
C PRO A 275 13.14 5.08 3.65
N GLY A 276 13.24 6.31 4.16
CA GLY A 276 13.81 7.43 3.38
C GLY A 276 15.24 7.15 2.89
N ALA A 277 15.97 6.25 3.56
CA ALA A 277 17.29 5.78 3.13
C ALA A 277 17.25 5.12 1.74
N ASP A 278 16.20 4.35 1.43
CA ASP A 278 16.04 3.67 0.15
C ASP A 278 15.90 4.70 -0.98
N GLN A 279 15.10 5.73 -0.73
CA GLN A 279 14.86 6.81 -1.69
C GLN A 279 16.15 7.59 -2.01
N ILE A 280 17.03 7.77 -1.00
CA ILE A 280 18.30 8.48 -1.18
C ILE A 280 19.31 7.60 -1.91
N LEU A 281 19.43 6.33 -1.53
CA LEU A 281 20.50 5.43 -2.00
C LEU A 281 20.19 4.79 -3.36
N LEU A 282 18.92 4.57 -3.68
CA LEU A 282 18.49 4.04 -4.97
C LEU A 282 18.24 5.13 -6.02
N GLY A 283 18.21 6.40 -5.58
CA GLY A 283 18.03 7.59 -6.41
C GLY A 283 16.58 8.04 -6.52
N ALA A 284 16.39 9.23 -7.13
CA ALA A 284 15.09 9.91 -7.21
C ALA A 284 13.97 9.14 -7.95
N ARG A 285 14.32 8.06 -8.67
CA ARG A 285 13.38 7.17 -9.36
C ARG A 285 13.49 5.77 -8.77
N HIS A 286 12.96 5.61 -7.56
CA HIS A 286 12.79 4.29 -6.95
C HIS A 286 11.89 3.45 -7.86
N PRO A 287 12.38 2.31 -8.40
CA PRO A 287 11.57 1.50 -9.28
C PRO A 287 10.41 0.91 -8.47
N THR A 288 9.21 1.02 -9.02
CA THR A 288 7.98 0.66 -8.33
C THR A 288 7.80 -0.86 -8.29
N ASP A 289 7.53 -1.39 -7.11
CA ASP A 289 7.13 -2.79 -6.93
C ASP A 289 5.75 -3.05 -7.54
N PHE A 290 5.62 -4.14 -8.29
CA PHE A 290 4.36 -4.53 -8.91
C PHE A 290 3.82 -5.79 -8.26
N ILE A 291 2.58 -5.75 -7.78
CA ILE A 291 1.93 -6.86 -7.06
C ILE A 291 0.52 -7.11 -7.61
N THR A 292 0.26 -8.29 -8.11
CA THR A 292 -1.10 -8.70 -8.51
C THR A 292 -1.59 -9.78 -7.58
N VAL A 293 -2.81 -9.62 -7.07
CA VAL A 293 -3.45 -10.60 -6.19
C VAL A 293 -4.57 -11.27 -6.95
N GLU A 294 -4.47 -12.59 -7.07
CA GLU A 294 -5.51 -13.46 -7.61
C GLU A 294 -6.18 -14.20 -6.45
N ILE A 295 -7.50 -14.10 -6.38
CA ILE A 295 -8.28 -14.80 -5.37
C ILE A 295 -8.57 -16.20 -5.88
N GLY A 296 -8.02 -17.21 -5.22
CA GLY A 296 -8.18 -18.61 -5.61
C GLY A 296 -9.63 -19.07 -5.47
N ASP A 297 -10.00 -20.07 -6.26
CA ASP A 297 -11.25 -20.79 -6.09
C ASP A 297 -11.22 -21.63 -4.80
N GLY A 298 -12.37 -21.76 -4.16
CA GLY A 298 -12.53 -22.55 -2.94
C GLY A 298 -12.82 -21.76 -1.66
N THR A 299 -13.20 -22.52 -0.64
CA THR A 299 -13.68 -22.01 0.66
C THR A 299 -12.56 -21.74 1.67
N GLU A 300 -11.34 -22.22 1.40
CA GLU A 300 -10.20 -22.12 2.33
C GLU A 300 -9.53 -20.73 2.36
N GLY A 301 -10.17 -19.71 1.80
CA GLY A 301 -9.59 -18.37 1.70
C GLY A 301 -8.31 -18.34 0.86
N ALA A 302 -8.18 -19.23 -0.13
CA ALA A 302 -6.98 -19.30 -0.94
C ALA A 302 -6.75 -18.01 -1.76
N PHE A 303 -5.49 -17.61 -1.92
CA PHE A 303 -5.08 -16.51 -2.81
C PHE A 303 -3.64 -16.70 -3.30
N THR A 304 -3.31 -16.05 -4.40
CA THR A 304 -1.95 -15.98 -4.96
C THR A 304 -1.57 -14.52 -5.13
N ALA A 305 -0.47 -14.09 -4.49
CA ALA A 305 0.13 -12.78 -4.72
C ALA A 305 1.37 -12.94 -5.59
N THR A 306 1.31 -12.44 -6.82
CA THR A 306 2.46 -12.39 -7.75
C THR A 306 3.14 -11.04 -7.59
N MET A 307 4.42 -11.05 -7.27
CA MET A 307 5.23 -9.87 -6.96
C MET A 307 6.40 -9.77 -7.94
N GLN A 308 6.65 -8.56 -8.44
CA GLN A 308 7.79 -8.21 -9.27
C GLN A 308 8.58 -7.11 -8.57
N ILE A 309 9.83 -7.42 -8.23
CA ILE A 309 10.69 -6.57 -7.41
C ILE A 309 11.90 -6.16 -8.27
N PRO A 310 11.85 -4.96 -8.89
CA PRO A 310 12.96 -4.46 -9.68
C PRO A 310 14.17 -4.14 -8.79
N GLN A 311 15.36 -4.37 -9.34
CA GLN A 311 16.66 -4.15 -8.67
C GLN A 311 16.76 -4.86 -7.32
N PHE A 312 16.16 -6.05 -7.20
CA PHE A 312 16.02 -6.79 -5.95
C PHE A 312 17.34 -6.91 -5.18
N HIS A 313 18.40 -7.37 -5.83
CA HIS A 313 19.68 -7.59 -5.16
C HIS A 313 20.29 -6.27 -4.65
N LYS A 314 20.30 -5.23 -5.48
CA LYS A 314 20.79 -3.90 -5.09
C LYS A 314 20.02 -3.35 -3.87
N ARG A 315 18.69 -3.48 -3.88
CA ARG A 315 17.83 -3.06 -2.78
C ARG A 315 18.09 -3.85 -1.51
N MET A 316 18.23 -5.18 -1.60
CA MET A 316 18.57 -6.02 -0.46
C MET A 316 19.90 -5.63 0.17
N MET A 317 20.93 -5.35 -0.64
CA MET A 317 22.26 -4.98 -0.15
C MET A 317 22.29 -3.60 0.53
N VAL A 318 21.48 -2.66 0.05
CA VAL A 318 21.42 -1.29 0.53
C VAL A 318 20.51 -1.17 1.75
N SER A 319 19.26 -1.59 1.60
CA SER A 319 18.18 -1.38 2.56
C SER A 319 18.14 -2.45 3.64
N ARG A 320 18.66 -3.64 3.35
CA ARG A 320 18.55 -4.85 4.18
C ARG A 320 17.11 -5.33 4.45
N GLU A 321 16.10 -4.60 3.99
CA GLU A 321 14.69 -4.98 4.00
C GLU A 321 14.02 -4.46 2.74
N ILE A 322 13.22 -5.30 2.08
CA ILE A 322 12.28 -4.92 1.03
C ILE A 322 10.88 -5.32 1.50
N GLY A 323 10.11 -4.35 1.95
CA GLY A 323 8.73 -4.55 2.40
C GLY A 323 7.73 -4.32 1.27
N LEU A 324 6.82 -5.27 1.10
CA LEU A 324 5.72 -5.25 0.14
C LEU A 324 4.39 -5.31 0.89
N GLU A 325 3.44 -4.46 0.52
CA GLU A 325 2.10 -4.45 1.10
C GLU A 325 1.04 -4.78 0.04
N PHE A 326 0.08 -5.62 0.40
CA PHE A 326 -1.01 -6.00 -0.49
C PHE A 326 -2.27 -6.39 0.29
N VAL A 327 -3.42 -6.25 -0.36
CA VAL A 327 -4.73 -6.62 0.17
C VAL A 327 -5.16 -7.95 -0.46
N ALA A 328 -5.49 -8.92 0.38
CA ALA A 328 -6.04 -10.20 -0.05
C ALA A 328 -7.03 -10.73 1.00
N ARG A 329 -8.20 -11.20 0.56
CA ARG A 329 -9.22 -11.82 1.43
C ARG A 329 -9.57 -10.95 2.66
N ASN A 330 -9.85 -9.67 2.40
CA ASN A 330 -10.20 -8.68 3.42
C ASN A 330 -9.14 -8.56 4.53
N ARG A 331 -7.86 -8.69 4.16
CA ARG A 331 -6.71 -8.51 5.05
C ARG A 331 -5.64 -7.73 4.31
N LEU A 332 -4.98 -6.85 5.04
CA LEU A 332 -3.78 -6.15 4.62
C LEU A 332 -2.57 -6.94 5.10
N TRP A 333 -1.78 -7.41 4.15
CA TRP A 333 -0.58 -8.20 4.36
C TRP A 333 0.65 -7.33 4.17
N ARG A 334 1.67 -7.57 5.00
CA ARG A 334 3.02 -7.11 4.76
C ARG A 334 3.92 -8.32 4.60
N PHE A 335 4.53 -8.43 3.43
CA PHE A 335 5.51 -9.45 3.08
C PHE A 335 6.86 -8.75 2.89
N SER A 336 7.90 -9.22 3.58
CA SER A 336 9.23 -8.62 3.46
C SER A 336 10.28 -9.65 3.10
N PHE A 337 11.22 -9.27 2.22
CA PHE A 337 12.55 -9.87 2.21
C PHE A 337 13.42 -9.08 3.19
N LEU A 338 14.22 -9.75 4.01
CA LEU A 338 15.06 -9.07 5.00
C LEU A 338 16.35 -9.83 5.28
N ILE A 339 17.38 -9.09 5.71
CA ILE A 339 18.61 -9.64 6.27
C ILE A 339 18.50 -9.52 7.79
N THR A 340 18.55 -10.65 8.50
CA THR A 340 18.39 -10.66 9.96
C THR A 340 19.43 -9.74 10.63
N PRO A 341 19.01 -8.74 11.43
CA PRO A 341 19.96 -7.83 12.05
C PRO A 341 20.72 -8.50 13.21
N ASP A 342 21.88 -7.91 13.56
CA ASP A 342 22.81 -8.47 14.55
C ASP A 342 22.27 -8.55 15.98
N ASN A 343 21.18 -7.82 16.26
CA ASN A 343 20.60 -7.68 17.59
C ASN A 343 19.41 -8.62 17.86
N VAL A 344 19.12 -9.56 16.96
CA VAL A 344 17.98 -10.47 17.11
C VAL A 344 18.34 -11.65 18.00
N TRP A 345 17.65 -11.76 19.14
CA TRP A 345 17.84 -12.85 20.09
C TRP A 345 17.05 -14.11 19.71
N TYR A 346 16.05 -13.99 18.83
CA TYR A 346 15.16 -15.08 18.45
C TYR A 346 14.92 -15.07 16.93
N GLY A 347 15.23 -16.18 16.27
CA GLY A 347 15.04 -16.34 14.83
C GLY A 347 16.26 -16.96 14.15
N PRO A 348 16.36 -16.85 12.83
CA PRO A 348 17.56 -17.20 12.08
C PRO A 348 18.79 -16.42 12.57
N PRO A 349 20.02 -16.90 12.33
CA PRO A 349 21.24 -16.18 12.70
C PRO A 349 21.34 -14.78 12.07
N PRO A 350 22.04 -13.82 12.69
CA PRO A 350 22.40 -12.56 12.07
C PRO A 350 23.02 -12.72 10.67
N GLY A 351 22.68 -11.81 9.75
CA GLY A 351 23.14 -11.84 8.36
C GLY A 351 22.38 -12.82 7.46
N THR A 352 21.53 -13.69 8.02
CA THR A 352 20.74 -14.64 7.24
C THR A 352 19.67 -13.93 6.43
N TRP A 353 19.57 -14.26 5.14
CA TRP A 353 18.49 -13.79 4.28
C TRP A 353 17.20 -14.55 4.59
N CYS A 354 16.14 -13.80 4.86
CA CYS A 354 14.86 -14.34 5.29
C CYS A 354 13.72 -13.74 4.50
N VAL A 355 12.59 -14.43 4.53
CA VAL A 355 11.29 -13.86 4.21
C VAL A 355 10.46 -13.78 5.47
N SER A 356 9.70 -12.70 5.60
CA SER A 356 8.72 -12.54 6.66
C SER A 356 7.35 -12.19 6.10
N ILE A 357 6.31 -12.65 6.79
CA ILE A 357 4.94 -12.27 6.51
C ILE A 357 4.20 -11.94 7.80
N SER A 358 3.46 -10.84 7.78
CA SER A 358 2.69 -10.31 8.91
C SER A 358 1.37 -9.69 8.44
N LEU A 359 0.43 -9.54 9.37
CA LEU A 359 -0.80 -8.77 9.15
C LEU A 359 -0.58 -7.32 9.55
N GLN A 360 -1.22 -6.40 8.83
CA GLN A 360 -1.25 -4.98 9.15
C GLN A 360 -2.61 -4.57 9.72
N GLU A 361 -2.64 -3.51 10.54
CA GLU A 361 -3.91 -2.93 11.01
C GLU A 361 -4.73 -2.41 9.82
N PRO A 362 -6.07 -2.59 9.81
CA PRO A 362 -6.94 -3.15 10.87
C PRO A 362 -7.33 -4.62 10.63
N SER A 363 -6.43 -5.46 10.11
CA SER A 363 -6.78 -6.83 9.68
C SER A 363 -7.30 -7.73 10.81
N PRO A 364 -8.31 -8.58 10.53
CA PRO A 364 -8.75 -9.61 11.48
C PRO A 364 -7.72 -10.75 11.59
N PRO A 365 -7.57 -11.36 12.78
CA PRO A 365 -6.66 -12.49 12.97
C PRO A 365 -6.92 -13.65 12.00
N THR A 366 -5.88 -14.41 11.67
CA THR A 366 -6.01 -15.58 10.79
C THR A 366 -4.83 -16.54 10.89
N TRP A 367 -5.04 -17.78 10.47
CA TRP A 367 -3.96 -18.73 10.25
C TRP A 367 -3.43 -18.60 8.83
N LEU A 368 -2.16 -18.92 8.62
CA LEU A 368 -1.52 -18.88 7.32
C LEU A 368 -0.75 -20.18 7.05
N ASP A 369 -1.08 -20.81 5.92
CA ASP A 369 -0.31 -21.89 5.30
C ASP A 369 0.01 -21.46 3.87
N ALA A 370 1.26 -21.12 3.62
CA ALA A 370 1.68 -20.52 2.36
C ALA A 370 2.93 -21.19 1.77
N HIS A 371 3.10 -21.01 0.46
CA HIS A 371 4.26 -21.42 -0.31
C HIS A 371 4.73 -20.23 -1.14
N LEU A 372 6.00 -19.86 -0.99
CA LEU A 372 6.67 -18.90 -1.84
C LEU A 372 7.33 -19.67 -2.99
N VAL A 373 7.04 -19.28 -4.22
CA VAL A 373 7.54 -19.93 -5.44
C VAL A 373 8.26 -18.90 -6.29
N ILE A 374 9.46 -19.24 -6.78
CA ILE A 374 10.19 -18.40 -7.74
C ILE A 374 9.67 -18.69 -9.15
N ASP A 375 9.30 -17.65 -9.89
CA ASP A 375 8.75 -17.79 -11.24
C ASP A 375 9.88 -17.88 -12.28
N THR A 376 10.34 -19.09 -12.58
CA THR A 376 11.31 -19.35 -13.65
C THR A 376 10.61 -19.36 -15.00
N THR A 377 10.23 -18.19 -15.50
CA THR A 377 9.62 -18.02 -16.83
C THR A 377 10.66 -18.16 -17.97
N THR A 378 11.62 -19.07 -17.82
CA THR A 378 12.53 -19.42 -18.90
C THR A 378 11.72 -20.06 -20.03
N ILE A 379 11.74 -19.37 -21.17
CA ILE A 379 10.96 -19.64 -22.36
C ILE A 379 11.22 -21.07 -22.83
N GLY A 380 10.28 -21.99 -22.59
CA GLY A 380 10.21 -23.27 -23.29
C GLY A 380 10.51 -24.54 -22.50
N HIS A 381 10.82 -24.48 -21.20
CA HIS A 381 10.95 -25.69 -20.38
C HIS A 381 9.83 -25.77 -19.34
N VAL A 382 9.00 -26.81 -19.44
CA VAL A 382 8.05 -27.21 -18.39
C VAL A 382 8.89 -27.76 -17.24
N SER A 383 9.40 -26.88 -16.38
CA SER A 383 10.21 -27.24 -15.22
C SER A 383 9.31 -27.83 -14.14
N ASP A 384 9.83 -28.86 -13.48
CA ASP A 384 9.21 -29.51 -12.32
C ASP A 384 9.02 -28.48 -11.19
N GLU A 385 7.78 -28.18 -10.85
CA GLU A 385 7.36 -27.08 -9.99
C GLU A 385 7.75 -27.29 -8.51
N ALA A 386 8.10 -28.52 -8.13
CA ALA A 386 8.33 -28.89 -6.74
C ALA A 386 9.65 -28.33 -6.16
N SER A 387 10.68 -28.07 -6.98
CA SER A 387 12.02 -27.73 -6.48
C SER A 387 12.21 -26.27 -6.06
N THR A 388 11.30 -25.37 -6.45
CA THR A 388 11.47 -23.91 -6.24
C THR A 388 10.47 -23.32 -5.23
N ALA A 389 9.85 -24.18 -4.41
CA ALA A 389 8.90 -23.77 -3.38
C ALA A 389 9.52 -23.73 -1.98
N LEU A 390 9.36 -22.62 -1.27
CA LEU A 390 9.68 -22.44 0.14
C LEU A 390 8.38 -22.37 0.94
N ARG A 391 8.22 -23.23 1.95
CA ARG A 391 6.99 -23.28 2.76
C ARG A 391 7.05 -22.24 3.89
N VAL A 392 5.97 -21.46 4.02
CA VAL A 392 5.81 -20.42 5.03
C VAL A 392 4.54 -20.72 5.83
N LYS A 393 4.68 -21.29 7.03
CA LYS A 393 3.56 -21.70 7.88
C LYS A 393 3.55 -20.95 9.21
N SER A 394 2.39 -20.42 9.61
CA SER A 394 2.24 -19.76 10.90
C SER A 394 2.11 -20.78 12.03
N LYS A 395 2.98 -20.71 13.04
CA LYS A 395 2.91 -21.59 14.23
C LYS A 395 1.72 -21.25 15.14
N GLN A 396 1.26 -20.01 15.08
CA GLN A 396 0.11 -19.50 15.80
C GLN A 396 -0.79 -18.69 14.87
N MET A 397 -1.97 -18.32 15.36
CA MET A 397 -2.84 -17.38 14.67
C MET A 397 -2.13 -16.03 14.54
N MET A 398 -2.02 -15.52 13.32
CA MET A 398 -1.44 -14.22 13.05
C MET A 398 -2.41 -13.13 13.48
N GLU A 399 -1.87 -12.11 14.13
CA GLU A 399 -2.60 -10.93 14.60
C GLU A 399 -1.89 -9.68 14.09
N ALA A 400 -2.67 -8.71 13.61
CA ALA A 400 -2.19 -7.37 13.29
C ALA A 400 -1.64 -6.70 14.57
N PRO A 401 -0.73 -5.71 14.45
CA PRO A 401 -0.30 -4.95 15.62
C PRO A 401 -1.53 -4.32 16.28
N ARG A 402 -1.54 -4.19 17.61
CA ARG A 402 -2.63 -3.56 18.39
C ARG A 402 -2.11 -3.07 19.72
N ASN A 403 -2.50 -1.87 20.15
CA ASN A 403 -2.21 -1.34 21.50
C ASN A 403 -0.70 -1.37 21.86
N GLY A 404 0.18 -1.10 20.88
CA GLY A 404 1.63 -1.16 21.06
C GLY A 404 2.24 -2.57 21.04
N LEU A 405 1.43 -3.61 20.90
CA LEU A 405 1.93 -4.95 20.63
C LEU A 405 2.32 -5.07 19.15
N PRO A 406 3.49 -5.65 18.85
CA PRO A 406 3.91 -5.88 17.48
C PRO A 406 3.03 -6.94 16.81
N ALA A 407 2.99 -6.90 15.48
CA ALA A 407 2.31 -7.92 14.70
C ALA A 407 2.92 -9.31 14.97
N THR A 408 2.07 -10.34 14.99
CA THR A 408 2.61 -11.70 14.86
C THR A 408 3.13 -11.89 13.45
N GLN A 409 4.40 -12.27 13.35
CA GLN A 409 5.07 -12.53 12.09
C GLN A 409 5.55 -13.98 11.98
N THR A 410 5.54 -14.50 10.76
CA THR A 410 6.22 -15.76 10.42
C THR A 410 7.49 -15.39 9.67
N VAL A 411 8.65 -15.89 10.14
CA VAL A 411 9.96 -15.67 9.51
C VAL A 411 10.53 -17.03 9.12
N VAL A 412 10.99 -17.14 7.87
CA VAL A 412 11.58 -18.36 7.31
C VAL A 412 12.92 -18.00 6.66
N SER A 413 13.94 -18.82 6.91
CA SER A 413 15.25 -18.62 6.28
C SER A 413 15.19 -19.03 4.81
N LEU A 414 15.81 -18.25 3.94
CA LEU A 414 15.97 -18.62 2.54
C LEU A 414 16.94 -19.80 2.36
N ASP A 415 17.79 -20.08 3.36
CA ASP A 415 18.74 -21.20 3.35
C ASP A 415 18.08 -22.57 3.44
N GLU A 416 16.79 -22.62 3.76
CA GLU A 416 16.01 -23.87 3.78
C GLU A 416 15.77 -24.44 2.36
N ASN A 417 15.94 -23.62 1.31
CA ASN A 417 15.80 -24.06 -0.08
C ASN A 417 16.95 -23.48 -0.96
N PRO A 418 17.76 -24.33 -1.63
CA PRO A 418 18.92 -23.88 -2.40
C PRO A 418 18.58 -22.92 -3.55
N ALA A 419 17.37 -23.00 -4.12
CA ALA A 419 16.92 -22.05 -5.14
C ALA A 419 16.86 -20.63 -4.56
N PHE A 420 16.36 -20.48 -3.34
CA PHE A 420 16.26 -19.19 -2.66
C PHE A 420 17.60 -18.72 -2.10
N THR A 421 18.46 -19.60 -1.59
CA THR A 421 19.83 -19.25 -1.18
C THR A 421 20.59 -18.58 -2.32
N SER A 422 20.38 -19.01 -3.56
CA SER A 422 21.07 -18.42 -4.71
C SER A 422 20.74 -16.94 -4.93
N LEU A 423 19.62 -16.44 -4.41
CA LEU A 423 19.20 -15.03 -4.55
C LEU A 423 20.14 -14.05 -3.85
N GLN A 424 20.99 -14.51 -2.93
CA GLN A 424 21.98 -13.68 -2.24
C GLN A 424 23.17 -13.31 -3.12
N TYR A 425 23.34 -13.97 -4.27
CA TYR A 425 24.46 -13.76 -5.17
C TYR A 425 24.01 -12.94 -6.38
N SER A 426 24.86 -12.00 -6.81
CA SER A 426 24.70 -11.31 -8.08
C SER A 426 24.79 -12.32 -9.23
N GLY A 427 23.86 -12.24 -10.19
CA GLY A 427 23.82 -13.17 -11.32
C GLY A 427 23.14 -14.51 -10.99
N SER A 428 22.31 -14.57 -9.94
CA SER A 428 21.40 -15.69 -9.71
C SER A 428 20.60 -15.98 -10.98
N SER A 429 20.53 -17.26 -11.40
CA SER A 429 19.77 -17.68 -12.57
C SER A 429 18.26 -17.41 -12.48
N TYR A 430 17.78 -17.07 -11.29
CA TYR A 430 16.38 -16.74 -11.01
C TYR A 430 16.06 -15.25 -11.17
N ILE A 431 17.08 -14.40 -11.32
CA ILE A 431 16.93 -12.98 -11.59
C ILE A 431 17.43 -12.76 -13.02
N PRO A 432 16.53 -12.53 -14.00
CA PRO A 432 16.92 -12.31 -15.37
C PRO A 432 17.74 -11.02 -15.54
N ASP A 433 18.22 -10.78 -16.76
CA ASP A 433 19.00 -9.59 -17.10
C ASP A 433 18.22 -8.26 -16.92
N ASP A 434 16.90 -8.34 -16.75
CA ASP A 434 16.05 -7.20 -16.40
C ASP A 434 16.16 -6.78 -14.91
N GLU A 435 16.90 -7.55 -14.10
CA GLU A 435 17.05 -7.36 -12.66
C GLU A 435 15.73 -7.39 -11.87
N ILE A 436 14.68 -8.04 -12.41
CA ILE A 436 13.36 -8.12 -11.77
C ILE A 436 13.19 -9.52 -11.16
N LEU A 437 13.17 -9.58 -9.83
CA LEU A 437 12.79 -10.80 -9.13
C LEU A 437 11.27 -11.01 -9.25
N ARG A 438 10.87 -12.16 -9.80
CA ARG A 438 9.47 -12.57 -9.92
C ARG A 438 9.18 -13.71 -8.95
N VAL A 439 8.31 -13.46 -7.98
CA VAL A 439 7.92 -14.47 -6.98
C VAL A 439 6.41 -14.53 -6.82
N LYS A 440 5.90 -15.71 -6.49
CA LYS A 440 4.48 -15.98 -6.25
C LYS A 440 4.31 -16.52 -4.83
N LEU A 441 3.54 -15.82 -4.01
CA LEU A 441 3.10 -16.30 -2.70
C LEU A 441 1.72 -16.93 -2.85
N ARG A 442 1.65 -18.26 -2.76
CA ARG A 442 0.41 -19.02 -2.74
C ARG A 442 0.03 -19.29 -1.30
N ALA A 443 -1.13 -18.81 -0.87
CA ALA A 443 -1.53 -18.86 0.53
C ALA A 443 -2.94 -19.43 0.71
N LYS A 444 -3.14 -20.12 1.83
CA LYS A 444 -4.42 -20.60 2.32
C LYS A 444 -4.62 -20.12 3.76
N LEU A 445 -5.84 -19.65 4.06
CA LEU A 445 -6.19 -19.09 5.37
C LEU A 445 -6.76 -20.16 6.29
N ARG A 446 -5.95 -21.18 6.58
CA ARG A 446 -6.33 -22.34 7.40
C ARG A 446 -5.22 -22.67 8.39
N LYS A 447 -5.60 -23.31 9.50
CA LYS A 447 -4.63 -23.85 10.44
C LYS A 447 -3.73 -24.84 9.68
N PRO A 448 -2.40 -24.68 9.70
CA PRO A 448 -1.50 -25.61 9.04
C PRO A 448 -1.75 -27.03 9.56
N ALA A 449 -1.81 -28.01 8.65
CA ALA A 449 -1.81 -29.41 9.05
C ALA A 449 -0.53 -29.68 9.84
N GLN A 450 -0.64 -30.45 10.92
CA GLN A 450 0.56 -30.98 11.56
C GLN A 450 1.24 -31.88 10.54
N ASP A 451 2.53 -31.64 10.30
CA ASP A 451 3.33 -32.56 9.51
C ASP A 451 3.31 -33.89 10.27
N ILE A 452 2.68 -34.89 9.67
CA ILE A 452 2.70 -36.26 10.19
C ILE A 452 4.08 -36.77 9.78
N ASP A 453 5.07 -36.49 10.62
CA ASP A 453 6.45 -36.94 10.45
C ASP A 453 6.55 -38.48 10.47
#